data_AF-A0AAD2HD66-F1
#
_entry.id   AF-A0AAD2HD66-F1
#
_cell.length_a   1.000
_cell.length_b   1.000
_cell.length_c   1.000
_cell.angle_alpha   90.00
_cell.angle_beta   90.00
_cell.angle_gamma   90.00
#
_symmetry.space_group_name_H-M   'P 1'
#
loop_
_entity.id
_entity.type
_entity.pdbx_description
1 polymer ?
#
loop_
_entity_poly.entity_id
_entity_poly.type
_entity_poly.pdbx_seq_one_letter_code
_entity_poly.pdbx_strand_id
1 'polypeptide(L)'
;MNHLPEETSDLIHRRLLSIGALPIHQFASFGLKNISTSQPDGQPARRHDSDSNLLVLTTACLRQFGKSHDVLKTEFLQHSGSFHPSPSYSGCFRSELTANSAVDRQCVLTIQLPGGPSRSYKSEPFPDSEDAVEGAADSAIKDGALDFILFGENEILKLKSNTDEGLEHGSTASSDELEAVETLEECWRIWRGDASHLLWFRFDEVSVPGLCGCALKIELTPHCYRVYSSQLDYADLQSAKTHCARNAIANGALHFIQHGDGQIEPRSCPMSLPASLQSGSRWNLQNFFESFARPSAEEFSSKIAGMIDGQGLLSKLASRCGSNALCTYYRLQSGQLYGALIRLTRAAKSWSYLLEPRCPTYKEARAAVALLALSQGLGNVLREFRSGSPAAVTAVPEAARSFVSKTAYAFLSKYTSVRSARVAYQYQFDDCDRRHGCTLSVTLEPHETDTRQYVAPPLYGSRQDAKVAVVYLAFEQGVADFMICRGQVPPGHQPCFDLTNGPPSMPSSKKHKMADGPSQPPPPSKKQKSKEHQESELEEGEVLE
;
A
#
# COMPACT_ATOMS: atom_id res chain seq x y z
N MET A 1 48.24 -25.13 11.35
CA MET A 1 47.24 -24.08 11.09
C MET A 1 46.98 -23.39 12.40
N ASN A 2 47.28 -22.09 12.50
CA ASN A 2 47.18 -21.35 13.75
C ASN A 2 45.70 -21.14 14.09
N HIS A 3 45.28 -21.61 15.25
CA HIS A 3 43.93 -21.38 15.76
C HIS A 3 43.74 -19.87 16.01
N LEU A 4 42.78 -19.26 15.32
CA LEU A 4 42.31 -17.93 15.67
C LEU A 4 41.76 -17.94 17.11
N PRO A 5 42.00 -16.90 17.90
CA PRO A 5 41.38 -16.74 19.21
C PRO A 5 39.85 -16.83 19.09
N GLU A 6 39.22 -17.52 20.02
CA GLU A 6 37.77 -17.82 20.03
C GLU A 6 36.92 -16.54 19.90
N GLU A 7 37.34 -15.45 20.55
CA GLU A 7 36.69 -14.14 20.45
C GLU A 7 36.72 -13.55 19.02
N THR A 8 37.77 -13.82 18.25
CA THR A 8 37.88 -13.35 16.87
C THR A 8 36.98 -14.16 15.94
N SER A 9 36.88 -15.47 16.20
CA SER A 9 35.95 -16.35 15.49
C SER A 9 34.50 -15.94 15.73
N ASP A 10 34.13 -15.64 16.96
CA ASP A 10 32.78 -15.20 17.33
C ASP A 10 32.43 -13.83 16.74
N LEU A 11 33.38 -12.90 16.71
CA LEU A 11 33.19 -11.59 16.08
C LEU A 11 32.97 -11.72 14.57
N ILE A 12 33.77 -12.54 13.90
CA ILE A 12 33.63 -12.83 12.46
C ILE A 12 32.28 -13.51 12.20
N HIS A 13 31.90 -14.50 13.01
CA HIS A 13 30.63 -15.20 12.89
C HIS A 13 29.42 -14.27 13.07
N ARG A 14 29.43 -13.39 14.08
CA ARG A 14 28.39 -12.37 14.27
C ARG A 14 28.33 -11.41 13.08
N ARG A 15 29.49 -11.06 12.50
CA ARG A 15 29.52 -10.10 11.40
C ARG A 15 29.02 -10.71 10.09
N LEU A 16 29.36 -11.97 9.83
CA LEU A 16 28.83 -12.78 8.74
C LEU A 16 27.31 -12.98 8.84
N LEU A 17 26.78 -13.28 10.02
CA LEU A 17 25.33 -13.36 10.24
C LEU A 17 24.62 -12.02 10.01
N SER A 18 25.24 -10.91 10.42
CA SER A 18 24.64 -9.57 10.24
C SER A 18 24.54 -9.11 8.77
N ILE A 19 25.26 -9.77 7.86
CA ILE A 19 25.17 -9.53 6.41
C ILE A 19 24.44 -10.67 5.66
N GLY A 20 23.80 -11.59 6.38
CA GLY A 20 22.98 -12.67 5.80
C GLY A 20 23.76 -13.90 5.32
N ALA A 21 25.02 -14.07 5.69
CA ALA A 21 25.77 -15.28 5.34
C ALA A 21 25.29 -16.48 6.18
N LEU A 22 25.02 -17.61 5.52
CA LEU A 22 24.58 -18.85 6.18
C LEU A 22 25.78 -19.79 6.44
N PRO A 23 25.80 -20.53 7.57
CA PRO A 23 26.86 -21.51 7.85
C PRO A 23 26.86 -22.68 6.86
N ILE A 24 28.05 -23.13 6.43
CA ILE A 24 28.27 -24.25 5.50
C ILE A 24 27.55 -25.55 5.91
N HIS A 25 27.41 -25.84 7.20
CA HIS A 25 26.72 -27.06 7.65
C HIS A 25 25.21 -27.04 7.39
N GLN A 26 24.60 -25.87 7.14
CA GLN A 26 23.20 -25.80 6.71
C GLN A 26 23.01 -26.23 5.25
N PHE A 27 24.04 -26.15 4.41
CA PHE A 27 24.02 -26.69 3.04
C PHE A 27 24.00 -28.23 3.04
N ALA A 28 24.70 -28.88 3.98
CA ALA A 28 24.77 -30.36 4.03
C ALA A 28 23.46 -31.02 4.52
N SER A 29 22.51 -30.25 5.04
CA SER A 29 21.23 -30.76 5.56
C SER A 29 20.09 -30.77 4.53
N PHE A 30 20.32 -30.26 3.32
CA PHE A 30 19.40 -30.44 2.19
C PHE A 30 19.63 -31.80 1.51
N GLY A 31 19.41 -32.86 2.27
CA GLY A 31 19.28 -34.22 1.78
C GLY A 31 17.82 -34.54 1.50
N LEU A 32 17.49 -34.76 0.23
CA LEU A 32 16.22 -35.32 -0.25
C LEU A 32 15.80 -36.51 0.64
N LYS A 33 14.68 -36.39 1.33
CA LYS A 33 14.04 -37.55 1.95
C LYS A 33 13.22 -38.30 0.89
N ASN A 34 13.78 -39.44 0.47
CA ASN A 34 13.12 -40.67 0.04
C ASN A 34 12.01 -40.58 -1.02
N ILE A 35 12.42 -40.62 -2.29
CA ILE A 35 11.68 -41.36 -3.32
C ILE A 35 12.42 -42.69 -3.49
N SER A 36 11.81 -43.76 -2.97
CA SER A 36 12.26 -45.13 -3.14
C SER A 36 11.74 -45.66 -4.48
N THR A 37 12.60 -45.74 -5.48
CA THR A 37 12.37 -46.53 -6.69
C THR A 37 13.61 -47.38 -6.95
N SER A 38 13.47 -48.68 -6.70
CA SER A 38 14.40 -49.70 -7.18
C SER A 38 14.39 -49.69 -8.71
N GLN A 39 15.51 -49.32 -9.33
CA GLN A 39 15.75 -49.50 -10.76
C GLN A 39 16.91 -50.50 -10.98
N PRO A 40 16.83 -51.36 -12.01
CA PRO A 40 17.85 -52.34 -12.33
C PRO A 40 18.98 -51.73 -13.16
N ASP A 41 20.17 -52.31 -12.99
CA ASP A 41 21.43 -51.94 -13.66
C ASP A 41 21.31 -51.90 -15.19
N GLY A 42 21.80 -50.79 -15.78
CA GLY A 42 22.18 -50.75 -17.20
C GLY A 42 21.71 -49.53 -18.00
N GLN A 43 22.09 -48.31 -17.61
CA GLN A 43 22.11 -47.16 -18.53
C GLN A 43 23.35 -46.28 -18.35
N PRO A 44 23.90 -45.70 -19.44
CA PRO A 44 25.12 -44.91 -19.40
C PRO A 44 24.91 -43.59 -18.66
N ALA A 45 25.85 -43.26 -17.78
CA ALA A 45 25.85 -42.05 -16.96
C ALA A 45 25.70 -40.78 -17.82
N ARG A 46 24.52 -40.16 -17.80
CA ARG A 46 24.30 -38.80 -18.29
C ARG A 46 25.07 -37.85 -17.37
N ARG A 47 26.14 -37.25 -17.88
CA ARG A 47 26.83 -36.13 -17.23
C ARG A 47 25.93 -34.90 -17.29
N HIS A 48 25.15 -34.63 -16.24
CA HIS A 48 24.53 -33.34 -15.99
C HIS A 48 25.38 -32.60 -14.94
N ASP A 49 26.45 -31.94 -15.41
CA ASP A 49 27.29 -31.02 -14.62
C ASP A 49 26.99 -29.54 -14.93
N SER A 50 25.86 -29.27 -15.58
CA SER A 50 25.35 -27.92 -15.80
C SER A 50 24.31 -27.59 -14.71
N ASP A 51 24.56 -26.53 -13.94
CA ASP A 51 23.59 -26.00 -12.98
C ASP A 51 22.22 -25.83 -13.64
N SER A 52 21.22 -26.60 -13.19
CA SER A 52 19.85 -26.54 -13.72
C SER A 52 19.30 -25.12 -13.60
N ASN A 53 18.64 -24.64 -14.66
CA ASN A 53 18.02 -23.30 -14.67
C ASN A 53 16.95 -23.17 -13.57
N LEU A 54 16.29 -24.27 -13.21
CA LEU A 54 15.38 -24.31 -12.08
C LEU A 54 16.10 -23.98 -10.76
N LEU A 55 17.34 -24.48 -10.59
CA LEU A 55 18.16 -24.18 -9.41
C LEU A 55 18.55 -22.70 -9.38
N VAL A 56 18.85 -22.09 -10.53
CA VAL A 56 19.15 -20.65 -10.64
C VAL A 56 17.95 -19.81 -10.19
N LEU A 57 16.75 -20.10 -10.71
CA LEU A 57 15.52 -19.40 -10.33
C LEU A 57 15.19 -19.61 -8.84
N THR A 58 15.33 -20.84 -8.34
CA THR A 58 15.11 -21.17 -6.93
C THR A 58 16.06 -20.40 -6.03
N THR A 59 17.34 -20.32 -6.40
CA THR A 59 18.36 -19.58 -5.65
C THR A 59 18.08 -18.08 -5.66
N ALA A 60 17.66 -17.52 -6.79
CA ALA A 60 17.28 -16.11 -6.89
C ALA A 60 16.06 -15.79 -5.99
N CYS A 61 15.03 -16.62 -6.02
CA CYS A 61 13.85 -16.49 -5.15
C CYS A 61 14.21 -16.57 -3.66
N LEU A 62 15.03 -17.56 -3.27
CA LEU A 62 15.48 -17.71 -1.89
C LEU A 62 16.33 -16.53 -1.42
N ARG A 63 17.20 -16.01 -2.29
CA ARG A 63 18.04 -14.84 -1.99
C ARG A 63 17.20 -13.58 -1.80
N GLN A 64 16.18 -13.39 -2.63
CA GLN A 64 15.38 -12.17 -2.62
C GLN A 64 14.29 -12.18 -1.55
N PHE A 65 13.61 -13.32 -1.34
CA PHE A 65 12.42 -13.41 -0.49
C PHE A 65 12.61 -14.25 0.78
N GLY A 66 13.81 -14.82 0.99
CA GLY A 66 14.09 -15.73 2.10
C GLY A 66 13.36 -17.07 1.96
N LYS A 67 13.13 -17.75 3.09
CA LYS A 67 12.49 -19.09 3.14
C LYS A 67 10.97 -19.06 2.94
N SER A 68 10.45 -18.16 2.10
CA SER A 68 9.02 -18.16 1.77
C SER A 68 8.71 -19.38 0.90
N HIS A 69 7.85 -20.28 1.39
CA HIS A 69 7.70 -21.63 0.83
C HIS A 69 6.94 -21.72 -0.50
N ASP A 70 6.37 -20.63 -1.03
CA ASP A 70 5.41 -20.70 -2.16
C ASP A 70 5.73 -19.77 -3.34
N VAL A 71 6.98 -19.33 -3.51
CA VAL A 71 7.33 -18.36 -4.59
C VAL A 71 7.38 -19.02 -5.97
N LEU A 72 7.78 -20.30 -6.06
CA LEU A 72 7.88 -21.06 -7.31
C LEU A 72 6.92 -22.25 -7.26
N LYS A 73 6.02 -22.33 -8.24
CA LYS A 73 5.05 -23.41 -8.37
C LYS A 73 5.13 -24.03 -9.76
N THR A 74 5.22 -25.36 -9.84
CA THR A 74 5.13 -26.11 -11.09
C THR A 74 3.81 -26.85 -11.18
N GLU A 75 3.15 -26.75 -12.32
CA GLU A 75 1.90 -27.47 -12.62
C GLU A 75 2.02 -28.14 -13.99
N PHE A 76 1.62 -29.42 -14.09
CA PHE A 76 1.63 -30.13 -15.38
C PHE A 76 0.26 -30.06 -16.04
N LEU A 77 0.23 -29.64 -17.30
CA LEU A 77 -0.97 -29.69 -18.12
C LEU A 77 -1.07 -31.08 -18.75
N GLN A 78 -2.05 -31.86 -18.31
CA GLN A 78 -2.42 -33.10 -18.98
C GLN A 78 -3.28 -32.74 -20.19
N HIS A 79 -2.74 -32.89 -21.40
CA HIS A 79 -3.58 -32.94 -22.59
C HIS A 79 -4.39 -34.24 -22.55
N SER A 80 -5.63 -34.15 -22.06
CA SER A 80 -6.61 -35.20 -22.30
C SER A 80 -6.88 -35.25 -23.80
N GLY A 81 -6.16 -36.12 -24.50
CA GLY A 81 -6.40 -36.39 -25.91
C GLY A 81 -7.89 -36.59 -26.13
N SER A 82 -8.47 -35.82 -27.04
CA SER A 82 -9.89 -35.88 -27.38
C SER A 82 -10.22 -37.28 -27.90
N PHE A 83 -10.67 -38.16 -27.01
CA PHE A 83 -11.23 -39.45 -27.38
C PHE A 83 -12.58 -39.18 -28.05
N HIS A 84 -12.65 -39.36 -29.36
CA HIS A 84 -13.93 -39.47 -30.06
C HIS A 84 -14.72 -40.65 -29.45
N PRO A 85 -15.95 -40.47 -28.96
CA PRO A 85 -16.74 -41.58 -28.47
C PRO A 85 -17.32 -42.32 -29.69
N SER A 86 -16.77 -43.49 -30.02
CA SER A 86 -17.51 -44.49 -30.79
C SER A 86 -18.52 -45.17 -29.85
N PRO A 87 -19.78 -45.37 -30.28
CA PRO A 87 -20.79 -45.94 -29.41
C PRO A 87 -20.66 -47.47 -29.35
N SER A 88 -21.09 -48.01 -28.20
CA SER A 88 -21.32 -49.43 -27.89
C SER A 88 -20.09 -50.31 -27.65
N TYR A 89 -19.82 -50.64 -26.38
CA TYR A 89 -20.04 -51.99 -25.84
C TYR A 89 -19.79 -52.01 -24.32
N SER A 90 -20.75 -52.59 -23.58
CA SER A 90 -20.66 -52.89 -22.15
C SER A 90 -19.86 -54.19 -21.96
N GLY A 91 -18.75 -54.14 -21.23
CA GLY A 91 -17.98 -55.33 -20.90
C GLY A 91 -16.87 -55.04 -19.89
N CYS A 92 -17.07 -55.53 -18.66
CA CYS A 92 -16.10 -55.54 -17.59
C CYS A 92 -14.85 -56.35 -17.98
N PHE A 93 -13.67 -55.71 -18.06
CA PHE A 93 -12.38 -56.40 -18.03
C PHE A 93 -11.34 -55.60 -17.25
N ARG A 94 -10.75 -56.29 -16.27
CA ARG A 94 -9.54 -55.94 -15.54
C ARG A 94 -8.38 -56.19 -16.51
N SER A 95 -7.66 -55.15 -16.94
CA SER A 95 -6.47 -55.28 -17.79
C SER A 95 -5.23 -54.85 -17.01
N GLU A 96 -4.32 -55.80 -16.86
CA GLU A 96 -2.96 -55.61 -16.42
C GLU A 96 -2.16 -54.82 -17.46
N LEU A 97 -1.10 -54.18 -16.96
CA LEU A 97 -0.10 -53.36 -17.64
C LEU A 97 0.33 -53.91 -19.01
N THR A 98 0.37 -53.05 -20.03
CA THR A 98 1.43 -53.01 -21.04
C THR A 98 1.34 -51.73 -21.89
N ALA A 99 2.51 -51.18 -22.22
CA ALA A 99 2.80 -50.09 -23.15
C ALA A 99 2.49 -48.64 -22.69
N ASN A 100 3.55 -47.99 -22.19
CA ASN A 100 3.72 -46.54 -22.08
C ASN A 100 3.37 -45.85 -23.41
N SER A 101 2.17 -45.29 -23.55
CA SER A 101 1.98 -44.21 -24.51
C SER A 101 2.70 -42.99 -23.92
N ALA A 102 3.73 -42.52 -24.62
CA ALA A 102 4.42 -41.29 -24.28
C ALA A 102 3.44 -40.13 -24.47
N VAL A 103 2.68 -39.83 -23.42
CA VAL A 103 1.83 -38.64 -23.39
C VAL A 103 2.77 -37.47 -23.20
N ASP A 104 2.85 -36.61 -24.21
CA ASP A 104 3.62 -35.38 -24.12
C ASP A 104 3.11 -34.56 -22.92
N ARG A 105 4.03 -34.21 -22.02
CA ARG A 105 3.80 -33.46 -20.80
C ARG A 105 4.23 -32.03 -21.03
N GLN A 106 3.36 -31.09 -20.69
CA GLN A 106 3.70 -29.68 -20.66
C GLN A 106 3.72 -29.19 -19.22
N CYS A 107 4.72 -28.40 -18.84
CA CYS A 107 4.83 -27.81 -17.51
C CYS A 107 4.56 -26.30 -17.57
N VAL A 108 3.89 -25.79 -16.55
CA VAL A 108 3.71 -24.36 -16.28
C VAL A 108 4.46 -24.03 -15.00
N LEU A 109 5.50 -23.21 -15.11
CA LEU A 109 6.26 -22.67 -13.98
C LEU A 109 5.72 -21.28 -13.63
N THR A 110 5.15 -21.13 -12.45
CA THR A 110 4.62 -19.86 -11.94
C THR A 110 5.52 -19.29 -10.86
N ILE A 111 5.92 -18.03 -11.01
CA ILE A 111 6.68 -17.23 -10.04
C ILE A 111 5.74 -16.21 -9.43
N GLN A 112 5.45 -16.31 -8.13
CA GLN A 112 4.57 -15.39 -7.41
C GLN A 112 5.34 -14.59 -6.36
N LEU A 113 5.41 -13.27 -6.55
CA LEU A 113 6.06 -12.38 -5.59
C LEU A 113 5.21 -12.29 -4.31
N PRO A 114 5.80 -12.29 -3.09
CA PRO A 114 5.05 -12.18 -1.85
C PRO A 114 4.20 -10.90 -1.80
N GLY A 115 2.87 -11.05 -1.83
CA GLY A 115 1.92 -9.94 -1.85
C GLY A 115 1.92 -9.12 -3.16
N GLY A 116 2.60 -9.61 -4.20
CA GLY A 116 2.83 -8.91 -5.45
C GLY A 116 2.25 -9.63 -6.69
N PRO A 117 2.65 -9.19 -7.89
CA PRO A 117 2.25 -9.82 -9.15
C PRO A 117 2.84 -11.22 -9.29
N SER A 118 2.24 -12.03 -10.16
CA SER A 118 2.71 -13.36 -10.54
C SER A 118 2.91 -13.48 -12.03
N ARG A 119 3.92 -14.24 -12.47
CA ARG A 119 4.16 -14.59 -13.87
C ARG A 119 4.24 -16.09 -14.06
N SER A 120 3.70 -16.58 -15.17
CA SER A 120 3.69 -18.00 -15.51
C SER A 120 4.37 -18.22 -16.85
N TYR A 121 5.23 -19.23 -16.92
CA TYR A 121 6.01 -19.61 -18.09
C TYR A 121 5.69 -21.05 -18.44
N LYS A 122 5.53 -21.36 -19.72
CA LYS A 122 5.14 -22.70 -20.18
C LYS A 122 6.28 -23.34 -20.97
N SER A 123 6.52 -24.62 -20.75
CA SER A 123 7.43 -25.41 -21.58
C SER A 123 6.79 -25.78 -22.91
N GLU A 124 7.59 -26.23 -23.87
CA GLU A 124 7.11 -27.08 -24.95
C GLU A 124 6.64 -28.45 -24.39
N PRO A 125 5.92 -29.28 -25.18
CA PRO A 125 5.57 -30.63 -24.76
C PRO A 125 6.80 -31.54 -24.77
N PHE A 126 7.07 -32.24 -23.65
CA PHE A 126 8.19 -33.19 -23.53
C PHE A 126 7.69 -34.58 -23.10
N PRO A 127 8.38 -35.66 -23.49
CA PRO A 127 8.01 -37.02 -23.07
C PRO A 127 8.25 -37.24 -21.56
N ASP A 128 9.22 -36.53 -20.97
CA ASP A 128 9.53 -36.58 -19.54
C ASP A 128 9.06 -35.32 -18.82
N SER A 129 8.56 -35.48 -17.60
CA SER A 129 8.21 -34.38 -16.71
C SER A 129 9.42 -33.56 -16.27
N GLU A 130 10.59 -34.17 -16.10
CA GLU A 130 11.81 -33.44 -15.71
C GLU A 130 12.24 -32.47 -16.81
N ASP A 131 12.28 -32.95 -18.06
CA ASP A 131 12.59 -32.12 -19.24
C ASP A 131 11.55 -31.00 -19.42
N ALA A 132 10.26 -31.26 -19.15
CA ALA A 132 9.23 -30.22 -19.19
C ALA A 132 9.44 -29.14 -18.12
N VAL A 133 9.85 -29.50 -16.90
CA VAL A 133 10.15 -28.52 -15.85
C VAL A 133 11.38 -27.70 -16.22
N GLU A 134 12.44 -28.33 -16.70
CA GLU A 134 13.66 -27.63 -17.13
C GLU A 134 13.37 -26.71 -18.33
N GLY A 135 12.56 -27.15 -19.30
CA GLY A 135 12.12 -26.34 -20.43
C GLY A 135 11.27 -25.13 -20.01
N ALA A 136 10.42 -25.27 -18.99
CA ALA A 136 9.67 -24.13 -18.43
C ALA A 136 10.61 -23.15 -17.70
N ALA A 137 11.62 -23.64 -16.98
CA ALA A 137 12.63 -22.81 -16.33
C ALA A 137 13.52 -22.06 -17.35
N ASP A 138 13.92 -22.73 -18.43
CA ASP A 138 14.71 -22.14 -19.51
C ASP A 138 13.93 -21.05 -20.25
N SER A 139 12.64 -21.30 -20.51
CA SER A 139 11.72 -20.28 -21.06
C SER A 139 11.55 -19.09 -20.10
N ALA A 140 11.41 -19.35 -18.80
CA ALA A 140 11.30 -18.30 -17.80
C ALA A 140 12.52 -17.38 -17.77
N ILE A 141 13.73 -17.94 -17.82
CA ILE A 141 14.97 -17.14 -17.83
C ILE A 141 15.04 -16.29 -19.12
N LYS A 142 14.73 -16.87 -20.29
CA LYS A 142 14.70 -16.14 -21.58
C LYS A 142 13.71 -14.98 -21.56
N ASP A 143 12.57 -15.15 -20.88
CA ASP A 143 11.52 -14.12 -20.76
C ASP A 143 11.78 -13.10 -19.62
N GLY A 144 12.97 -13.11 -19.03
CA GLY A 144 13.38 -12.14 -18.01
C GLY A 144 12.82 -12.43 -16.61
N ALA A 145 12.58 -13.69 -16.25
CA ALA A 145 12.14 -14.07 -14.92
C ALA A 145 13.10 -13.63 -13.81
N LEU A 146 14.41 -13.61 -14.08
CA LEU A 146 15.40 -13.12 -13.12
C LEU A 146 15.23 -11.64 -12.81
N ASP A 147 14.99 -10.81 -13.83
CA ASP A 147 14.70 -9.39 -13.64
C ASP A 147 13.38 -9.20 -12.88
N PHE A 148 12.36 -10.01 -13.19
CA PHE A 148 11.09 -9.99 -12.48
C PHE A 148 11.24 -10.34 -10.99
N ILE A 149 12.09 -11.33 -10.65
CA ILE A 149 12.41 -11.68 -9.27
C ILE A 149 13.14 -10.52 -8.57
N LEU A 150 14.16 -9.95 -9.22
CA LEU A 150 15.04 -8.95 -8.58
C LEU A 150 14.37 -7.58 -8.41
N PHE A 151 13.66 -7.12 -9.44
CA PHE A 151 13.18 -5.73 -9.54
C PHE A 151 11.65 -5.61 -9.48
N GLY A 152 10.93 -6.73 -9.62
CA GLY A 152 9.48 -6.73 -9.77
C GLY A 152 9.01 -6.07 -11.07
N GLU A 153 7.70 -5.95 -11.24
CA GLU A 153 7.09 -5.49 -12.50
C GLU A 153 7.20 -3.97 -12.73
N ASN A 154 7.51 -3.19 -11.68
CA ASN A 154 7.44 -1.73 -11.70
C ASN A 154 8.73 -1.03 -12.17
N GLU A 155 9.88 -1.72 -12.19
CA GLU A 155 11.17 -1.11 -12.57
C GLU A 155 11.66 -1.52 -13.96
N ILE A 156 11.30 -2.71 -14.46
CA ILE A 156 11.67 -3.18 -15.80
C ILE A 156 11.12 -2.23 -16.89
N LEU A 157 9.95 -1.64 -16.64
CA LEU A 157 9.36 -0.64 -17.55
C LEU A 157 10.12 0.71 -17.53
N LYS A 158 10.82 1.04 -16.43
CA LYS A 158 11.60 2.28 -16.33
C LYS A 158 13.00 2.14 -16.94
N LEU A 159 13.58 0.95 -16.89
CA LEU A 159 14.90 0.69 -17.48
C LEU A 159 14.84 0.62 -19.02
N LYS A 160 13.71 0.21 -19.61
CA LYS A 160 13.51 0.26 -21.06
C LYS A 160 13.19 1.65 -21.60
N SER A 161 12.72 2.59 -20.76
CA SER A 161 12.38 3.96 -21.20
C SER A 161 13.54 4.95 -21.14
N ASN A 162 14.73 4.54 -20.68
CA ASN A 162 15.85 5.46 -20.43
C ASN A 162 17.04 5.27 -21.40
N THR A 163 16.87 4.54 -22.50
CA THR A 163 17.96 4.25 -23.47
C THR A 163 17.84 5.04 -24.78
N ASP A 164 17.05 6.10 -24.80
CA ASP A 164 17.13 7.10 -25.87
C ASP A 164 16.72 8.46 -25.30
N GLU A 165 17.15 9.52 -25.95
CA GLU A 165 16.92 10.96 -25.65
C GLU A 165 18.11 11.69 -25.01
N GLY A 166 18.96 12.20 -25.90
CA GLY A 166 19.67 13.46 -25.66
C GLY A 166 19.50 14.37 -26.87
N LEU A 167 18.42 15.15 -26.92
CA LEU A 167 18.35 16.37 -27.75
C LEU A 167 17.14 17.24 -27.37
N GLU A 168 17.44 18.39 -26.77
CA GLU A 168 16.50 19.46 -26.45
C GLU A 168 15.81 19.97 -27.73
N HIS A 169 14.46 19.95 -27.80
CA HIS A 169 13.71 20.76 -28.76
C HIS A 169 12.40 21.31 -28.17
N GLY A 170 12.10 22.55 -28.59
CA GLY A 170 11.00 23.37 -28.13
C GLY A 170 9.61 22.82 -28.44
N SER A 171 8.67 23.27 -27.60
CA SER A 171 7.27 22.89 -27.50
C SER A 171 6.49 23.00 -28.83
N THR A 172 6.40 21.87 -29.54
CA THR A 172 5.26 21.56 -30.43
C THR A 172 4.46 20.44 -29.78
N ALA A 173 3.42 20.80 -29.02
CA ALA A 173 2.59 19.88 -28.24
C ALA A 173 1.64 18.98 -29.08
N SER A 174 1.99 18.59 -30.31
CA SER A 174 0.98 18.22 -31.32
C SER A 174 0.99 16.77 -31.84
N SER A 175 1.76 15.83 -31.28
CA SER A 175 1.68 14.42 -31.72
C SER A 175 1.61 13.43 -30.55
N ASP A 176 2.51 13.55 -29.57
CA ASP A 176 2.63 12.60 -28.44
C ASP A 176 1.41 12.57 -27.51
N GLU A 177 0.50 13.56 -27.60
CA GLU A 177 -0.70 13.63 -26.77
C GLU A 177 -1.82 12.69 -27.22
N LEU A 178 -1.98 12.44 -28.51
CA LEU A 178 -3.00 11.51 -29.00
C LEU A 178 -2.51 10.05 -28.97
N GLU A 179 -1.20 9.87 -29.05
CA GLU A 179 -0.55 8.56 -29.12
C GLU A 179 -0.92 7.63 -27.95
N ALA A 180 -1.02 8.16 -26.71
CA ALA A 180 -1.31 7.31 -25.54
C ALA A 180 -2.72 6.72 -25.55
N VAL A 181 -3.72 7.49 -26.01
CA VAL A 181 -5.11 7.02 -26.10
C VAL A 181 -5.22 6.00 -27.22
N GLU A 182 -4.65 6.32 -28.39
CA GLU A 182 -4.61 5.44 -29.55
C GLU A 182 -3.89 4.13 -29.24
N THR A 183 -2.79 4.17 -28.48
CA THR A 183 -2.04 2.98 -28.06
C THR A 183 -2.89 2.03 -27.21
N LEU A 184 -3.71 2.56 -26.29
CA LEU A 184 -4.61 1.73 -25.48
C LEU A 184 -5.74 1.14 -26.32
N GLU A 185 -6.35 1.96 -27.19
CA GLU A 185 -7.43 1.54 -28.08
C GLU A 185 -6.93 0.48 -29.09
N GLU A 186 -5.73 0.64 -29.62
CA GLU A 186 -5.07 -0.30 -30.53
C GLU A 186 -4.70 -1.61 -29.83
N CYS A 187 -4.11 -1.54 -28.64
CA CYS A 187 -3.81 -2.74 -27.84
C CYS A 187 -5.08 -3.52 -27.52
N TRP A 188 -6.14 -2.82 -27.14
CA TRP A 188 -7.46 -3.41 -26.93
C TRP A 188 -7.97 -4.08 -28.22
N ARG A 189 -7.89 -3.37 -29.35
CA ARG A 189 -8.33 -3.86 -30.66
C ARG A 189 -7.68 -5.18 -31.03
N ILE A 190 -6.35 -5.25 -30.88
CA ILE A 190 -5.56 -6.45 -31.19
C ILE A 190 -5.95 -7.60 -30.26
N TRP A 191 -6.01 -7.37 -28.94
CA TRP A 191 -6.12 -8.46 -27.96
C TRP A 191 -7.53 -8.93 -27.68
N ARG A 192 -8.51 -8.01 -27.78
CA ARG A 192 -9.88 -8.18 -27.31
C ARG A 192 -10.94 -8.01 -28.40
N GLY A 193 -10.58 -7.49 -29.58
CA GLY A 193 -11.52 -7.19 -30.65
C GLY A 193 -12.11 -5.80 -30.49
N ASP A 194 -13.43 -5.63 -30.61
CA ASP A 194 -14.04 -4.30 -30.65
C ASP A 194 -13.80 -3.45 -29.38
N ALA A 195 -13.58 -2.14 -29.57
CA ALA A 195 -13.11 -1.18 -28.56
C ALA A 195 -14.16 -0.74 -27.51
N SER A 196 -15.33 -1.37 -27.47
CA SER A 196 -16.50 -0.92 -26.69
C SER A 196 -16.38 -1.03 -25.15
N HIS A 197 -15.20 -1.37 -24.62
CA HIS A 197 -14.98 -1.63 -23.19
C HIS A 197 -13.95 -0.73 -22.51
N LEU A 198 -13.35 0.19 -23.26
CA LEU A 198 -12.60 1.30 -22.67
C LEU A 198 -13.61 2.37 -22.27
N LEU A 199 -14.09 2.29 -21.03
CA LEU A 199 -15.12 3.18 -20.52
C LEU A 199 -14.47 4.42 -19.92
N TRP A 200 -14.72 5.56 -20.57
CA TRP A 200 -14.20 6.86 -20.15
C TRP A 200 -15.27 7.64 -19.38
N PHE A 201 -14.90 8.16 -18.22
CA PHE A 201 -15.77 8.94 -17.35
C PHE A 201 -15.15 10.30 -17.10
N ARG A 202 -15.85 11.36 -17.50
CA ARG A 202 -15.53 12.73 -17.07
C ARG A 202 -15.94 12.91 -15.61
N PHE A 203 -15.10 13.58 -14.84
CA PHE A 203 -15.47 14.07 -13.52
C PHE A 203 -14.97 15.50 -13.33
N ASP A 204 -15.71 16.25 -12.52
CA ASP A 204 -15.52 17.66 -12.23
C ASP A 204 -15.76 17.92 -10.74
N GLU A 205 -15.19 19.01 -10.22
CA GLU A 205 -15.44 19.44 -8.84
C GLU A 205 -16.19 20.75 -8.83
N VAL A 206 -17.34 20.75 -8.14
CA VAL A 206 -18.23 21.92 -8.05
C VAL A 206 -17.50 23.13 -7.46
N SER A 207 -16.49 22.90 -6.62
CA SER A 207 -15.70 23.95 -5.95
C SER A 207 -14.73 24.67 -6.89
N VAL A 208 -14.31 24.03 -8.00
CA VAL A 208 -13.32 24.58 -8.95
C VAL A 208 -13.90 24.50 -10.37
N PRO A 209 -14.78 25.45 -10.74
CA PRO A 209 -15.38 25.44 -12.07
C PRO A 209 -14.33 25.62 -13.16
N GLY A 210 -14.51 24.92 -14.27
CA GLY A 210 -13.63 25.00 -15.43
C GLY A 210 -12.45 24.01 -15.44
N LEU A 211 -12.18 23.32 -14.33
CA LEU A 211 -11.24 22.20 -14.31
C LEU A 211 -12.00 20.87 -14.37
N CYS A 212 -11.42 19.92 -15.08
CA CYS A 212 -11.97 18.58 -15.20
C CYS A 212 -10.87 17.51 -15.08
N GLY A 213 -11.32 16.30 -14.82
CA GLY A 213 -10.52 15.09 -14.84
C GLY A 213 -11.22 14.00 -15.64
N CYS A 214 -10.46 12.95 -15.94
CA CYS A 214 -10.95 11.80 -16.66
C CYS A 214 -10.54 10.51 -15.93
N ALA A 215 -11.46 9.55 -15.87
CA ALA A 215 -11.22 8.22 -15.39
C ALA A 215 -11.45 7.19 -16.50
N LEU A 216 -10.56 6.21 -16.57
CA LEU A 216 -10.62 5.08 -17.50
C LEU A 216 -10.91 3.82 -16.71
N LYS A 217 -12.01 3.13 -17.03
CA LYS A 217 -12.26 1.75 -16.59
C LYS A 217 -11.97 0.81 -17.75
N ILE A 218 -11.01 -0.10 -17.54
CA ILE A 218 -10.67 -1.18 -18.45
C ILE A 218 -11.31 -2.45 -17.90
N GLU A 219 -12.34 -2.96 -18.56
CA GLU A 219 -13.12 -4.10 -18.09
C GLU A 219 -12.97 -5.32 -19.02
N LEU A 220 -12.27 -6.35 -18.55
CA LEU A 220 -12.08 -7.60 -19.30
C LEU A 220 -13.26 -8.56 -19.08
N THR A 221 -13.73 -8.62 -17.84
CA THR A 221 -14.94 -9.34 -17.41
C THR A 221 -15.63 -8.54 -16.29
N PRO A 222 -16.90 -8.82 -15.95
CA PRO A 222 -17.59 -8.13 -14.84
C PRO A 222 -16.87 -8.16 -13.49
N HIS A 223 -15.97 -9.13 -13.29
CA HIS A 223 -15.19 -9.31 -12.07
C HIS A 223 -13.69 -9.02 -12.25
N CYS A 224 -13.23 -8.78 -13.48
CA CYS A 224 -11.84 -8.47 -13.79
C CYS A 224 -11.77 -7.14 -14.55
N TYR A 225 -11.51 -6.07 -13.79
CA TYR A 225 -11.33 -4.73 -14.32
C TYR A 225 -10.31 -3.93 -13.52
N ARG A 226 -9.79 -2.87 -14.14
CA ARG A 226 -8.95 -1.86 -13.48
C ARG A 226 -9.45 -0.47 -13.79
N VAL A 227 -9.20 0.44 -12.85
CA VAL A 227 -9.59 1.85 -12.97
C VAL A 227 -8.35 2.71 -12.84
N TYR A 228 -8.22 3.65 -13.76
CA TYR A 228 -7.19 4.67 -13.78
C TYR A 228 -7.86 6.05 -13.80
N SER A 229 -7.16 7.08 -13.32
CA SER A 229 -7.68 8.45 -13.40
C SER A 229 -6.56 9.47 -13.57
N SER A 230 -6.91 10.64 -14.11
CA SER A 230 -6.09 11.85 -14.09
C SER A 230 -6.29 12.64 -12.78
N GLN A 231 -5.51 13.70 -12.60
CA GLN A 231 -5.82 14.75 -11.61
C GLN A 231 -6.95 15.66 -12.13
N LEU A 232 -7.43 16.57 -11.27
CA LEU A 232 -8.49 17.55 -11.56
C LEU A 232 -7.88 18.93 -11.82
N ASP A 233 -7.00 19.01 -12.80
CA ASP A 233 -6.17 20.17 -13.12
C ASP A 233 -6.18 20.52 -14.62
N TYR A 234 -7.05 19.87 -15.42
CA TYR A 234 -7.12 20.06 -16.87
C TYR A 234 -8.28 20.96 -17.28
N ALA A 235 -8.02 21.88 -18.19
CA ALA A 235 -9.04 22.79 -18.74
C ALA A 235 -10.01 22.06 -19.70
N ASP A 236 -9.54 21.03 -20.38
CA ASP A 236 -10.30 20.29 -21.37
C ASP A 236 -10.28 18.77 -21.13
N LEU A 237 -11.34 18.11 -21.61
CA LEU A 237 -11.53 16.68 -21.42
C LEU A 237 -10.50 15.85 -22.19
N GLN A 238 -9.99 16.36 -23.32
CA GLN A 238 -9.08 15.59 -24.16
C GLN A 238 -7.69 15.49 -23.51
N SER A 239 -7.15 16.59 -23.01
CA SER A 239 -5.91 16.59 -22.22
C SER A 239 -6.06 15.74 -20.96
N ALA A 240 -7.21 15.81 -20.26
CA ALA A 240 -7.48 14.90 -19.14
C ALA A 240 -7.49 13.42 -19.56
N LYS A 241 -8.11 13.09 -20.70
CA LYS A 241 -8.17 11.74 -21.27
C LYS A 241 -6.77 11.23 -21.62
N THR A 242 -5.98 12.04 -22.31
CA THR A 242 -4.56 11.76 -22.64
C THR A 242 -3.73 11.52 -21.39
N HIS A 243 -3.85 12.38 -20.39
CA HIS A 243 -3.09 12.20 -19.15
C HIS A 243 -3.50 10.97 -18.36
N CYS A 244 -4.80 10.66 -18.34
CA CYS A 244 -5.31 9.42 -17.78
C CYS A 244 -4.76 8.20 -18.55
N ALA A 245 -4.70 8.25 -19.88
CA ALA A 245 -4.13 7.18 -20.72
C ALA A 245 -2.64 6.94 -20.41
N ARG A 246 -1.84 8.01 -20.35
CA ARG A 246 -0.41 7.93 -19.97
C ARG A 246 -0.23 7.33 -18.59
N ASN A 247 -1.03 7.78 -17.62
CA ASN A 247 -1.01 7.21 -16.26
C ASN A 247 -1.40 5.73 -16.28
N ALA A 248 -2.38 5.34 -17.09
CA ALA A 248 -2.78 3.95 -17.22
C ALA A 248 -1.66 3.08 -17.79
N ILE A 249 -1.03 3.51 -18.90
CA ILE A 249 0.11 2.81 -19.53
C ILE A 249 1.27 2.67 -18.54
N ALA A 250 1.65 3.75 -17.85
CA ALA A 250 2.71 3.74 -16.85
C ALA A 250 2.44 2.79 -15.68
N ASN A 251 1.17 2.50 -15.38
CA ASN A 251 0.73 1.54 -14.37
C ASN A 251 0.32 0.19 -14.98
N GLY A 252 0.90 -0.18 -16.12
CA GLY A 252 0.78 -1.51 -16.71
C GLY A 252 -0.60 -1.82 -17.31
N ALA A 253 -1.34 -0.82 -17.77
CA ALA A 253 -2.64 -1.04 -18.42
C ALA A 253 -2.53 -1.91 -19.66
N LEU A 254 -1.47 -1.76 -20.48
CA LEU A 254 -1.25 -2.60 -21.66
C LEU A 254 -1.11 -4.07 -21.25
N HIS A 255 -0.24 -4.37 -20.29
CA HIS A 255 -0.08 -5.73 -19.77
C HIS A 255 -1.39 -6.29 -19.20
N PHE A 256 -2.18 -5.46 -18.50
CA PHE A 256 -3.49 -5.88 -18.02
C PHE A 256 -4.48 -6.17 -19.15
N ILE A 257 -4.52 -5.34 -20.21
CA ILE A 257 -5.34 -5.61 -21.41
C ILE A 257 -4.93 -6.94 -22.04
N GLN A 258 -3.64 -7.26 -22.08
CA GLN A 258 -3.14 -8.48 -22.72
C GLN A 258 -3.44 -9.74 -21.88
N HIS A 259 -3.17 -9.67 -20.58
CA HIS A 259 -3.05 -10.87 -19.73
C HIS A 259 -3.94 -10.86 -18.48
N GLY A 260 -4.71 -9.81 -18.22
CA GLY A 260 -5.40 -9.60 -16.95
C GLY A 260 -6.45 -10.66 -16.58
N ASP A 261 -6.99 -11.39 -17.56
CA ASP A 261 -7.93 -12.51 -17.38
C ASP A 261 -7.27 -13.88 -17.61
N GLY A 262 -5.94 -13.96 -17.60
CA GLY A 262 -5.18 -15.19 -17.85
C GLY A 262 -5.02 -15.55 -19.32
N GLN A 263 -5.49 -14.69 -20.24
CA GLN A 263 -5.26 -14.86 -21.67
C GLN A 263 -3.78 -14.71 -22.01
N ILE A 264 -3.26 -15.61 -22.87
CA ILE A 264 -1.85 -15.62 -23.28
C ILE A 264 -1.63 -15.16 -24.73
N GLU A 265 -2.65 -15.28 -25.57
CA GLU A 265 -2.60 -14.92 -26.99
C GLU A 265 -3.81 -14.06 -27.36
N PRO A 266 -3.72 -13.18 -28.37
CA PRO A 266 -4.87 -12.43 -28.90
C PRO A 266 -6.05 -13.33 -29.25
N ARG A 267 -7.29 -12.88 -28.97
CA ARG A 267 -8.48 -13.71 -29.27
C ARG A 267 -8.68 -13.81 -30.78
N SER A 268 -8.73 -15.03 -31.30
CA SER A 268 -9.00 -15.29 -32.72
C SER A 268 -10.46 -15.01 -33.12
N CYS A 269 -11.38 -14.88 -32.16
CA CYS A 269 -12.81 -14.68 -32.42
C CYS A 269 -13.40 -13.63 -31.45
N PRO A 270 -14.16 -12.64 -31.95
CA PRO A 270 -14.85 -11.68 -31.10
C PRO A 270 -15.91 -12.41 -30.26
N MET A 271 -15.78 -12.36 -28.93
CA MET A 271 -16.86 -12.84 -28.07
C MET A 271 -18.05 -11.90 -28.21
N SER A 272 -19.22 -12.46 -28.52
CA SER A 272 -20.48 -11.77 -28.29
C SER A 272 -20.59 -11.48 -26.80
N LEU A 273 -20.53 -10.21 -26.44
CA LEU A 273 -20.46 -9.79 -25.07
C LEU A 273 -21.73 -10.19 -24.31
N PRO A 274 -21.61 -10.53 -23.02
CA PRO A 274 -22.78 -10.74 -22.19
C PRO A 274 -23.61 -9.45 -22.18
N ALA A 275 -24.88 -9.57 -22.55
CA ALA A 275 -25.85 -8.47 -22.58
C ALA A 275 -26.01 -7.74 -21.21
N SER A 276 -25.41 -8.28 -20.15
CA SER A 276 -25.45 -7.71 -18.79
C SER A 276 -24.88 -6.30 -18.69
N LEU A 277 -23.95 -5.91 -19.59
CA LEU A 277 -23.40 -4.55 -19.64
C LEU A 277 -24.39 -3.49 -20.16
N GLN A 278 -25.48 -3.89 -20.84
CA GLN A 278 -26.49 -2.98 -21.37
C GLN A 278 -27.70 -2.81 -20.45
N SER A 279 -27.79 -3.62 -19.39
CA SER A 279 -28.86 -3.50 -18.40
C SER A 279 -28.61 -2.28 -17.52
N GLY A 280 -29.28 -1.16 -17.84
CA GLY A 280 -29.39 0.05 -17.00
C GLY A 280 -30.15 -0.19 -15.68
N SER A 281 -29.92 -1.34 -15.06
CA SER A 281 -30.52 -1.75 -13.80
C SER A 281 -30.00 -0.85 -12.69
N ARG A 282 -30.93 -0.22 -11.99
CA ARG A 282 -30.63 0.61 -10.83
C ARG A 282 -30.11 -0.27 -9.70
N TRP A 283 -29.03 0.18 -9.05
CA TRP A 283 -28.46 -0.53 -7.92
C TRP A 283 -28.76 0.19 -6.61
N ASN A 284 -29.31 -0.56 -5.66
CA ASN A 284 -29.29 -0.16 -4.26
C ASN A 284 -27.96 -0.63 -3.62
N LEU A 285 -27.60 -0.03 -2.48
CA LEU A 285 -26.33 -0.32 -1.80
C LEU A 285 -26.17 -1.80 -1.41
N GLN A 286 -27.26 -2.46 -1.00
CA GLN A 286 -27.25 -3.85 -0.56
C GLN A 286 -26.99 -4.81 -1.72
N ASN A 287 -27.73 -4.67 -2.82
CA ASN A 287 -27.58 -5.47 -4.03
C ASN A 287 -26.17 -5.33 -4.60
N PHE A 288 -25.61 -4.12 -4.57
CA PHE A 288 -24.24 -3.89 -5.01
C PHE A 288 -23.22 -4.58 -4.09
N PHE A 289 -23.37 -4.47 -2.77
CA PHE A 289 -22.49 -5.13 -1.81
C PHE A 289 -22.54 -6.66 -1.93
N GLU A 290 -23.72 -7.23 -2.17
CA GLU A 290 -23.88 -8.67 -2.38
C GLU A 290 -23.24 -9.19 -3.68
N SER A 291 -23.04 -8.31 -4.68
CA SER A 291 -22.40 -8.64 -5.95
C SER A 291 -20.88 -8.79 -5.88
N PHE A 292 -20.25 -8.43 -4.75
CA PHE A 292 -18.80 -8.53 -4.59
C PHE A 292 -18.32 -9.98 -4.64
N ALA A 293 -17.15 -10.17 -5.27
CA ALA A 293 -16.44 -11.44 -5.22
C ALA A 293 -16.12 -11.79 -3.76
N ARG A 294 -16.30 -13.07 -3.40
CA ARG A 294 -16.01 -13.61 -2.07
C ARG A 294 -14.88 -14.65 -2.16
N PRO A 295 -13.95 -14.72 -1.18
CA PRO A 295 -13.86 -13.85 0.01
C PRO A 295 -13.37 -12.43 -0.34
N SER A 296 -13.87 -11.43 0.37
CA SER A 296 -13.40 -10.05 0.23
C SER A 296 -12.05 -9.87 0.93
N ALA A 297 -11.23 -8.94 0.44
CA ALA A 297 -9.94 -8.64 1.06
C ALA A 297 -10.06 -8.03 2.46
N GLU A 298 -11.18 -7.35 2.74
CA GLU A 298 -11.52 -6.82 4.06
C GLU A 298 -12.67 -7.66 4.65
N GLU A 299 -12.56 -8.03 5.92
CA GLU A 299 -13.63 -8.72 6.64
C GLU A 299 -14.71 -7.72 7.03
N PHE A 300 -15.74 -7.62 6.19
CA PHE A 300 -16.98 -7.01 6.60
C PHE A 300 -17.67 -7.99 7.55
N SER A 301 -17.82 -7.61 8.82
CA SER A 301 -18.69 -8.33 9.76
C SER A 301 -20.03 -8.66 9.07
N SER A 302 -20.74 -9.71 9.49
CA SER A 302 -22.04 -10.19 8.94
C SER A 302 -23.21 -9.18 8.95
N LYS A 303 -22.91 -7.89 9.08
CA LYS A 303 -23.79 -6.74 8.97
C LYS A 303 -24.25 -6.52 7.53
N ILE A 304 -25.43 -5.92 7.44
CA ILE A 304 -26.04 -5.42 6.21
C ILE A 304 -25.23 -4.20 5.71
N ALA A 305 -25.16 -3.99 4.39
CA ALA A 305 -24.33 -2.96 3.77
C ALA A 305 -24.59 -1.55 4.33
N GLY A 306 -25.85 -1.21 4.61
CA GLY A 306 -26.23 0.09 5.18
C GLY A 306 -25.70 0.35 6.60
N MET A 307 -25.27 -0.68 7.33
CA MET A 307 -24.65 -0.54 8.65
C MET A 307 -23.12 -0.42 8.58
N ILE A 308 -22.52 -0.64 7.42
CA ILE A 308 -21.08 -0.57 7.24
C ILE A 308 -20.72 0.84 6.81
N ASP A 309 -20.10 1.59 7.72
CA ASP A 309 -19.54 2.90 7.40
C ASP A 309 -18.20 2.75 6.64
N GLY A 310 -18.28 2.37 5.36
CA GLY A 310 -17.12 2.20 4.50
C GLY A 310 -16.30 3.49 4.34
N GLN A 311 -16.99 4.64 4.29
CA GLN A 311 -16.33 5.95 4.17
C GLN A 311 -15.56 6.29 5.45
N GLY A 312 -16.20 6.20 6.61
CA GLY A 312 -15.54 6.44 7.89
C GLY A 312 -14.39 5.46 8.16
N LEU A 313 -14.52 4.20 7.75
CA LEU A 313 -13.43 3.22 7.83
C LEU A 313 -12.25 3.63 6.94
N LEU A 314 -12.48 4.00 5.67
CA LEU A 314 -11.42 4.47 4.77
C LEU A 314 -10.76 5.75 5.30
N SER A 315 -11.52 6.73 5.77
CA SER A 315 -10.98 7.96 6.37
C SER A 315 -10.14 7.66 7.62
N LYS A 316 -10.60 6.73 8.48
CA LYS A 316 -9.85 6.27 9.65
C LYS A 316 -8.56 5.54 9.28
N LEU A 317 -8.55 4.76 8.20
CA LEU A 317 -7.34 4.11 7.70
C LEU A 317 -6.38 5.14 7.07
N ALA A 318 -6.88 6.02 6.20
CA ALA A 318 -6.07 7.06 5.55
C ALA A 318 -5.42 8.02 6.56
N SER A 319 -6.16 8.48 7.57
CA SER A 319 -5.61 9.33 8.64
C SER A 319 -4.49 8.66 9.45
N ARG A 320 -4.49 7.32 9.56
CA ARG A 320 -3.40 6.58 10.20
C ARG A 320 -2.14 6.50 9.33
N CYS A 321 -2.25 6.74 8.03
CA CYS A 321 -1.11 6.85 7.11
C CYS A 321 -0.43 8.23 7.17
N GLY A 322 -0.92 9.15 8.02
CA GLY A 322 -0.45 10.54 8.12
C GLY A 322 -1.00 11.44 7.00
N SER A 323 -0.45 12.66 6.89
CA SER A 323 -0.78 13.65 5.84
C SER A 323 -0.43 13.21 4.41
N ASN A 324 0.05 11.98 4.23
CA ASN A 324 0.58 11.47 2.97
C ASN A 324 -0.43 10.69 2.14
N ALA A 325 -1.55 10.27 2.72
CA ALA A 325 -2.62 9.57 2.02
C ALA A 325 -3.86 10.46 1.93
N LEU A 326 -4.17 10.93 0.72
CA LEU A 326 -5.38 11.70 0.47
C LEU A 326 -6.38 10.84 -0.31
N CYS A 327 -7.54 10.58 0.30
CA CYS A 327 -8.68 9.96 -0.38
C CYS A 327 -9.64 11.06 -0.85
N THR A 328 -9.69 11.29 -2.16
CA THR A 328 -10.62 12.25 -2.77
C THR A 328 -11.77 11.50 -3.42
N TYR A 329 -12.98 12.03 -3.29
CA TYR A 329 -14.21 11.49 -3.89
C TYR A 329 -14.70 12.45 -4.96
N TYR A 330 -14.92 11.94 -6.17
CA TYR A 330 -15.48 12.71 -7.28
C TYR A 330 -16.87 12.16 -7.63
N ARG A 331 -17.79 13.07 -7.96
CA ARG A 331 -19.14 12.74 -8.37
C ARG A 331 -19.15 12.38 -9.85
N LEU A 332 -19.81 11.29 -10.19
CA LEU A 332 -20.13 10.94 -11.58
C LEU A 332 -21.64 11.01 -11.74
N GLN A 333 -22.13 11.51 -12.87
CA GLN A 333 -23.56 11.61 -13.13
C GLN A 333 -23.88 11.26 -14.58
N SER A 334 -24.95 10.48 -14.77
CA SER A 334 -25.55 10.20 -16.08
C SER A 334 -27.06 10.25 -15.94
N GLY A 335 -27.69 11.27 -16.52
CA GLY A 335 -29.11 11.57 -16.30
C GLY A 335 -29.42 11.78 -14.81
N GLN A 336 -30.35 10.97 -14.28
CA GLN A 336 -30.78 10.98 -12.87
C GLN A 336 -30.01 9.99 -11.98
N LEU A 337 -29.00 9.30 -12.52
CA LEU A 337 -28.24 8.31 -11.78
C LEU A 337 -26.87 8.86 -11.41
N TYR A 338 -26.41 8.45 -10.23
CA TYR A 338 -25.15 8.85 -9.64
C TYR A 338 -24.18 7.68 -9.58
N GLY A 339 -22.93 8.00 -9.87
CA GLY A 339 -21.76 7.18 -9.65
C GLY A 339 -20.77 7.94 -8.78
N ALA A 340 -19.65 7.30 -8.47
CA ALA A 340 -18.61 7.91 -7.68
C ALA A 340 -17.24 7.33 -8.04
N LEU A 341 -16.22 8.17 -8.02
CA LEU A 341 -14.82 7.79 -8.16
C LEU A 341 -14.10 8.10 -6.85
N ILE A 342 -13.39 7.12 -6.30
CA ILE A 342 -12.41 7.34 -5.24
C ILE A 342 -11.03 7.34 -5.87
N ARG A 343 -10.25 8.38 -5.58
CA ARG A 343 -8.82 8.44 -5.87
C ARG A 343 -8.04 8.53 -4.56
N LEU A 344 -7.22 7.52 -4.28
CA LEU A 344 -6.21 7.57 -3.23
C LEU A 344 -4.90 8.03 -3.85
N THR A 345 -4.35 9.14 -3.39
CA THR A 345 -3.04 9.64 -3.83
C THR A 345 -2.04 9.59 -2.68
N ARG A 346 -0.87 8.99 -2.94
CA ARG A 346 0.28 9.00 -2.03
C ARG A 346 1.57 9.13 -2.81
N ALA A 347 2.31 10.23 -2.58
CA ALA A 347 3.49 10.58 -3.37
C ALA A 347 3.15 10.55 -4.87
N ALA A 348 3.99 9.92 -5.70
CA ALA A 348 3.77 9.77 -7.13
C ALA A 348 2.80 8.63 -7.52
N LYS A 349 2.29 7.85 -6.56
CA LYS A 349 1.40 6.72 -6.85
C LYS A 349 -0.06 7.09 -6.57
N SER A 350 -0.95 6.58 -7.42
CA SER A 350 -2.40 6.76 -7.28
C SER A 350 -3.15 5.46 -7.50
N TRP A 351 -4.18 5.22 -6.68
CA TRP A 351 -5.14 4.13 -6.83
C TRP A 351 -6.52 4.72 -7.09
N SER A 352 -7.24 4.15 -8.04
CA SER A 352 -8.57 4.63 -8.43
C SER A 352 -9.58 3.50 -8.34
N TYR A 353 -10.77 3.80 -7.86
CA TYR A 353 -11.90 2.88 -7.76
C TYR A 353 -13.15 3.61 -8.24
N LEU A 354 -13.90 2.99 -9.16
CA LEU A 354 -15.02 3.65 -9.83
C LEU A 354 -16.27 2.81 -9.70
N LEU A 355 -17.35 3.47 -9.31
CA LEU A 355 -18.72 3.00 -9.43
C LEU A 355 -19.41 3.79 -10.53
N GLU A 356 -19.89 3.08 -11.54
CA GLU A 356 -20.65 3.67 -12.65
C GLU A 356 -21.94 4.35 -12.17
N PRO A 357 -22.48 5.32 -12.92
CA PRO A 357 -23.75 5.95 -12.59
C PRO A 357 -24.95 5.00 -12.61
N ARG A 358 -25.23 4.35 -11.48
CA ARG A 358 -26.31 3.37 -11.30
C ARG A 358 -27.14 3.56 -10.03
N CYS A 359 -26.69 4.40 -9.10
CA CYS A 359 -27.38 4.65 -7.84
C CYS A 359 -28.35 5.83 -7.97
N PRO A 360 -29.50 5.82 -7.27
CA PRO A 360 -30.45 6.93 -7.31
C PRO A 360 -29.95 8.14 -6.52
N THR A 361 -29.02 7.97 -5.56
CA THR A 361 -28.45 9.08 -4.78
C THR A 361 -26.92 9.06 -4.78
N TYR A 362 -26.29 10.24 -4.71
CA TYR A 362 -24.83 10.34 -4.62
C TYR A 362 -24.29 9.79 -3.29
N LYS A 363 -25.03 9.92 -2.19
CA LYS A 363 -24.64 9.37 -0.87
C LYS A 363 -24.47 7.85 -0.94
N GLU A 364 -25.39 7.16 -1.58
CA GLU A 364 -25.29 5.71 -1.81
C GLU A 364 -24.14 5.36 -2.76
N ALA A 365 -24.00 6.08 -3.87
CA ALA A 365 -22.89 5.86 -4.80
C ALA A 365 -21.53 5.98 -4.09
N ARG A 366 -21.39 7.01 -3.25
CA ARG A 366 -20.18 7.28 -2.46
C ARG A 366 -19.90 6.18 -1.42
N ALA A 367 -20.93 5.66 -0.76
CA ALA A 367 -20.79 4.54 0.17
C ALA A 367 -20.43 3.24 -0.56
N ALA A 368 -21.08 2.97 -1.69
CA ALA A 368 -20.84 1.80 -2.52
C ALA A 368 -19.40 1.76 -3.05
N VAL A 369 -18.89 2.86 -3.63
CA VAL A 369 -17.51 2.89 -4.12
C VAL A 369 -16.48 2.74 -2.99
N ALA A 370 -16.78 3.21 -1.77
CA ALA A 370 -15.92 3.01 -0.60
C ALA A 370 -15.84 1.54 -0.19
N LEU A 371 -16.98 0.84 -0.16
CA LEU A 371 -17.03 -0.59 0.10
C LEU A 371 -16.34 -1.40 -1.01
N LEU A 372 -16.50 -0.99 -2.27
CA LEU A 372 -15.80 -1.58 -3.41
C LEU A 372 -14.28 -1.46 -3.25
N ALA A 373 -13.79 -0.27 -2.93
CA ALA A 373 -12.36 -0.05 -2.75
C ALA A 373 -11.78 -0.91 -1.62
N LEU A 374 -12.50 -1.01 -0.50
CA LEU A 374 -12.12 -1.89 0.62
C LEU A 374 -12.13 -3.37 0.22
N SER A 375 -13.16 -3.84 -0.50
CA SER A 375 -13.26 -5.24 -0.91
C SER A 375 -12.16 -5.65 -1.90
N GLN A 376 -11.67 -4.70 -2.71
CA GLN A 376 -10.52 -4.85 -3.60
C GLN A 376 -9.16 -4.67 -2.90
N GLY A 377 -9.13 -4.52 -1.58
CA GLY A 377 -7.89 -4.52 -0.80
C GLY A 377 -7.25 -3.16 -0.59
N LEU A 378 -7.96 -2.04 -0.84
CA LEU A 378 -7.43 -0.71 -0.50
C LEU A 378 -7.07 -0.59 0.99
N GLY A 379 -7.78 -1.32 1.86
CA GLY A 379 -7.45 -1.41 3.28
C GLY A 379 -6.07 -2.03 3.53
N ASN A 380 -5.70 -3.07 2.78
CA ASN A 380 -4.36 -3.69 2.84
C ASN A 380 -3.31 -2.70 2.38
N VAL A 381 -3.54 -2.00 1.27
CA VAL A 381 -2.62 -0.97 0.72
C VAL A 381 -2.33 0.12 1.75
N LEU A 382 -3.36 0.66 2.41
CA LEU A 382 -3.21 1.66 3.47
C LEU A 382 -2.48 1.10 4.71
N ARG A 383 -2.70 -0.18 5.05
CA ARG A 383 -1.98 -0.85 6.15
C ARG A 383 -0.52 -1.10 5.80
N GLU A 384 -0.21 -1.52 4.58
CA GLU A 384 1.15 -1.70 4.08
C GLU A 384 1.91 -0.37 4.05
N PHE A 385 1.23 0.72 3.69
CA PHE A 385 1.82 2.06 3.74
C PHE A 385 2.33 2.48 5.09
N ARG A 386 1.72 1.94 6.15
CA ARG A 386 2.13 2.13 7.52
C ARG A 386 3.31 1.23 7.90
N SER A 387 3.40 0.00 7.38
CA SER A 387 4.46 -0.95 7.73
C SER A 387 5.72 -0.82 6.87
N GLY A 388 5.57 -0.52 5.58
CA GLY A 388 6.63 -0.55 4.56
C GLY A 388 7.35 0.78 4.32
N SER A 389 7.15 1.80 5.17
CA SER A 389 7.99 3.00 5.11
C SER A 389 9.23 2.77 5.97
N PRO A 390 10.43 2.51 5.40
CA PRO A 390 11.68 2.37 6.17
C PRO A 390 12.07 3.69 6.84
N ALA A 391 11.54 4.80 6.34
CA ALA A 391 11.42 6.04 7.09
C ALA A 391 10.10 6.04 7.85
N ALA A 392 9.99 5.10 8.78
CA ALA A 392 8.90 5.07 9.74
C ALA A 392 8.84 6.47 10.33
N VAL A 393 7.76 7.20 10.05
CA VAL A 393 7.42 8.40 10.80
C VAL A 393 7.63 8.03 12.25
N THR A 394 8.64 8.61 12.90
CA THR A 394 9.04 8.20 14.24
C THR A 394 7.88 8.56 15.15
N ALA A 395 7.01 7.59 15.40
CA ALA A 395 5.91 7.80 16.32
C ALA A 395 6.55 8.05 17.68
N VAL A 396 6.22 9.18 18.29
CA VAL A 396 6.69 9.47 19.64
C VAL A 396 6.18 8.35 20.55
N PRO A 397 7.05 7.65 21.29
CA PRO A 397 6.63 6.61 22.21
C PRO A 397 5.54 7.13 23.16
N GLU A 398 4.52 6.32 23.44
CA GLU A 398 3.39 6.76 24.27
C GLU A 398 3.83 7.19 25.68
N ALA A 399 4.90 6.56 26.20
CA ALA A 399 5.54 6.97 27.45
C ALA A 399 6.05 8.42 27.40
N ALA A 400 6.70 8.83 26.31
CA ALA A 400 7.17 10.20 26.12
C ALA A 400 6.00 11.19 26.00
N ARG A 401 4.92 10.83 25.29
CA ARG A 401 3.68 11.67 25.23
C ARG A 401 3.04 11.84 26.60
N SER A 402 2.88 10.76 27.36
CA SER A 402 2.32 10.81 28.71
C SER A 402 3.20 11.64 29.65
N PHE A 403 4.53 11.49 29.57
CA PHE A 403 5.46 12.31 30.34
C PHE A 403 5.34 13.80 30.01
N VAL A 404 5.37 14.16 28.73
CA VAL A 404 5.34 15.56 28.31
C VAL A 404 4.02 16.24 28.70
N SER A 405 2.90 15.54 28.49
CA SER A 405 1.56 16.06 28.81
C SER A 405 1.33 16.23 30.32
N LYS A 406 1.72 15.26 31.14
CA LYS A 406 1.44 15.27 32.58
C LYS A 406 2.48 16.02 33.40
N THR A 407 3.75 15.97 32.99
CA THR A 407 4.87 16.45 33.81
C THR A 407 5.55 17.66 33.17
N ALA A 408 6.03 17.54 31.92
CA ALA A 408 6.86 18.58 31.32
C ALA A 408 6.12 19.90 31.18
N TYR A 409 4.91 19.91 30.60
CA TYR A 409 4.15 21.15 30.43
C TYR A 409 3.74 21.79 31.76
N ALA A 410 3.41 20.99 32.78
CA ALA A 410 3.13 21.50 34.12
C ALA A 410 4.37 22.16 34.74
N PHE A 411 5.56 21.56 34.58
CA PHE A 411 6.82 22.13 35.03
C PHE A 411 7.13 23.46 34.32
N LEU A 412 7.07 23.48 32.98
CA LEU A 412 7.32 24.67 32.18
C LEU A 412 6.34 25.80 32.54
N SER A 413 5.04 25.49 32.67
CA SER A 413 4.01 26.46 33.05
C SER A 413 4.19 27.02 34.47
N LYS A 414 4.66 26.20 35.42
CA LYS A 414 4.94 26.66 36.78
C LYS A 414 6.15 27.59 36.80
N TYR A 415 7.19 27.26 36.05
CA TYR A 415 8.42 28.06 36.01
C TYR A 415 8.26 29.39 35.28
N THR A 416 7.43 29.46 34.24
CA THR A 416 7.09 30.75 33.59
C THR A 416 6.31 31.69 34.50
N SER A 417 5.49 31.16 35.42
CA SER A 417 4.54 31.97 36.19
C SER A 417 5.09 32.49 37.52
N VAL A 418 6.12 31.85 38.10
CA VAL A 418 6.45 31.98 39.53
C VAL A 418 7.70 32.82 39.83
N ARG A 419 8.49 33.25 38.83
CA ARG A 419 9.76 33.97 39.11
C ARG A 419 9.98 35.21 38.26
N SER A 420 10.64 36.19 38.87
CA SER A 420 11.16 37.43 38.28
C SER A 420 12.23 37.25 37.20
N ALA A 421 12.59 36.01 36.85
CA ALA A 421 13.42 35.69 35.69
C ALA A 421 12.48 35.23 34.57
N ARG A 422 12.38 36.03 33.51
CA ARG A 422 11.59 35.69 32.33
C ARG A 422 12.33 34.59 31.58
N VAL A 423 11.78 33.38 31.60
CA VAL A 423 12.23 32.30 30.72
C VAL A 423 11.41 32.37 29.45
N ALA A 424 12.07 32.58 28.31
CA ALA A 424 11.42 32.60 27.01
C ALA A 424 11.54 31.22 26.33
N TYR A 425 10.44 30.75 25.77
CA TYR A 425 10.39 29.51 24.99
C TYR A 425 10.00 29.85 23.56
N GLN A 426 10.83 29.46 22.61
CA GLN A 426 10.52 29.61 21.20
C GLN A 426 10.55 28.24 20.52
N TYR A 427 9.45 27.91 19.84
CA TYR A 427 9.36 26.75 18.98
C TYR A 427 9.51 27.20 17.54
N GLN A 428 10.45 26.60 16.82
CA GLN A 428 10.62 26.76 15.38
C GLN A 428 10.38 25.40 14.73
N PHE A 429 9.48 25.34 13.75
CA PHE A 429 9.17 24.10 13.04
C PHE A 429 9.97 24.03 11.75
N ASP A 430 10.56 22.87 11.49
CA ASP A 430 11.25 22.55 10.25
C ASP A 430 10.41 21.54 9.49
N ASP A 431 9.73 21.98 8.43
CA ASP A 431 8.82 21.15 7.66
C ASP A 431 9.51 20.70 6.38
N CYS A 432 9.85 19.42 6.27
CA CYS A 432 10.52 18.83 5.11
C CYS A 432 9.75 17.60 4.64
N ASP A 433 9.32 17.58 3.37
CA ASP A 433 8.61 16.46 2.75
C ASP A 433 7.43 15.91 3.58
N ARG A 434 6.59 16.82 4.11
CA ARG A 434 5.44 16.51 4.98
C ARG A 434 5.81 15.80 6.28
N ARG A 435 7.08 15.85 6.67
CA ARG A 435 7.56 15.53 8.00
C ARG A 435 7.86 16.82 8.74
N HIS A 436 7.75 16.73 10.05
CA HIS A 436 7.85 17.87 10.93
C HIS A 436 9.01 17.64 11.88
N GLY A 437 9.93 18.59 11.91
CA GLY A 437 10.96 18.76 12.91
C GLY A 437 10.57 19.91 13.83
N CYS A 438 11.21 19.99 14.98
CA CYS A 438 10.98 21.10 15.89
C CYS A 438 12.26 21.44 16.63
N THR A 439 12.59 22.72 16.64
CA THR A 439 13.65 23.29 17.48
C THR A 439 12.99 24.03 18.64
N LEU A 440 13.38 23.69 19.86
CA LEU A 440 13.00 24.39 21.08
C LEU A 440 14.19 25.20 21.57
N SER A 441 14.04 26.52 21.62
CA SER A 441 15.00 27.43 22.25
C SER A 441 14.50 27.84 23.63
N VAL A 442 15.36 27.72 24.63
CA VAL A 442 15.10 28.15 26.02
C VAL A 442 16.13 29.20 26.40
N THR A 443 15.68 30.42 26.65
CA THR A 443 16.53 31.57 27.01
C THR A 443 16.21 32.06 28.41
N LEU A 444 17.25 32.29 29.23
CA LEU A 444 17.13 32.77 30.60
C LEU A 444 17.44 34.29 30.65
N GLU A 445 16.44 35.14 30.89
CA GLU A 445 16.70 36.58 31.08
C GLU A 445 17.38 36.87 32.44
N PRO A 446 18.24 37.91 32.54
CA PRO A 446 18.52 38.95 31.52
C PRO A 446 19.68 38.64 30.57
N HIS A 447 20.30 37.46 30.67
CA HIS A 447 21.49 37.13 29.89
C HIS A 447 21.09 36.37 28.62
N GLU A 448 21.01 37.08 27.47
CA GLU A 448 20.78 36.45 26.16
C GLU A 448 21.81 35.36 25.83
N THR A 449 22.99 35.44 26.46
CA THR A 449 24.06 34.45 26.33
C THR A 449 23.67 33.06 26.87
N ASP A 450 22.71 32.98 27.78
CA ASP A 450 22.27 31.72 28.38
C ASP A 450 21.06 31.16 27.63
N THR A 451 21.28 30.84 26.35
CA THR A 451 20.31 30.19 25.48
C THR A 451 20.73 28.75 25.20
N ARG A 452 19.80 27.79 25.37
CA ARG A 452 19.96 26.40 24.92
C ARG A 452 18.97 26.06 23.84
N GLN A 453 19.43 25.30 22.85
CA GLN A 453 18.61 24.81 21.76
C GLN A 453 18.57 23.28 21.77
N TYR A 454 17.37 22.77 21.51
CA TYR A 454 17.09 21.34 21.41
C TYR A 454 16.43 21.12 20.06
N VAL A 455 16.90 20.14 19.29
CA VAL A 455 16.43 19.91 17.92
C VAL A 455 15.92 18.49 17.79
N ALA A 456 14.62 18.36 17.49
CA ALA A 456 14.03 17.12 17.02
C ALA A 456 14.04 17.12 15.48
N PRO A 457 14.65 16.11 14.83
CA PRO A 457 14.80 16.08 13.38
C PRO A 457 13.42 15.98 12.68
N PRO A 458 13.33 16.34 11.39
CA PRO A 458 12.08 16.30 10.61
C PRO A 458 11.68 14.87 10.23
N LEU A 459 11.32 14.08 11.25
CA LEU A 459 10.94 12.67 11.14
C LEU A 459 9.51 12.40 11.62
N TYR A 460 8.82 13.41 12.16
CA TYR A 460 7.51 13.23 12.80
C TYR A 460 6.36 13.54 11.85
N GLY A 461 5.23 12.84 12.03
CA GLY A 461 4.08 12.92 11.13
C GLY A 461 3.14 14.09 11.43
N SER A 462 3.36 14.79 12.54
CA SER A 462 2.64 16.00 12.91
C SER A 462 3.56 16.98 13.63
N ARG A 463 3.29 18.29 13.49
CA ARG A 463 3.98 19.33 14.27
C ARG A 463 3.81 19.11 15.78
N GLN A 464 2.67 18.58 16.22
CA GLN A 464 2.44 18.27 17.63
C GLN A 464 3.36 17.14 18.13
N ASP A 465 3.54 16.07 17.35
CA ASP A 465 4.48 15.01 17.69
C ASP A 465 5.93 15.52 17.69
N ALA A 466 6.32 16.34 16.71
CA ALA A 466 7.64 16.97 16.69
C ALA A 466 7.88 17.85 17.92
N LYS A 467 6.85 18.59 18.35
CA LYS A 467 6.88 19.42 19.56
C LYS A 467 7.01 18.57 20.82
N VAL A 468 6.26 17.47 20.92
CA VAL A 468 6.39 16.53 22.06
C VAL A 468 7.79 15.93 22.08
N ALA A 469 8.31 15.52 20.93
CA ALA A 469 9.64 14.94 20.81
C ALA A 469 10.74 15.90 21.27
N VAL A 470 10.71 17.16 20.82
CA VAL A 470 11.73 18.14 21.22
C VAL A 470 11.64 18.50 22.70
N VAL A 471 10.43 18.55 23.27
CA VAL A 471 10.26 18.79 24.71
C VAL A 471 10.77 17.60 25.51
N TYR A 472 10.45 16.38 25.09
CA TYR A 472 10.97 15.16 25.73
C TYR A 472 12.50 15.14 25.71
N LEU A 473 13.10 15.37 24.53
CA LEU A 473 14.55 15.47 24.34
C LEU A 473 15.18 16.55 25.24
N ALA A 474 14.55 17.72 25.35
CA ALA A 474 15.04 18.80 26.20
C ALA A 474 15.08 18.39 27.68
N PHE A 475 14.07 17.66 28.16
CA PHE A 475 14.06 17.13 29.52
C PHE A 475 15.11 16.05 29.74
N GLU A 476 15.31 15.14 28.78
CA GLU A 476 16.41 14.16 28.83
C GLU A 476 17.78 14.83 28.88
N GLN A 477 17.93 15.97 28.19
CA GLN A 477 19.15 16.78 28.19
C GLN A 477 19.22 17.80 29.35
N GLY A 478 18.40 17.65 30.38
CA GLY A 478 18.49 18.43 31.61
C GLY A 478 18.01 19.88 31.50
N VAL A 479 17.02 20.19 30.64
CA VAL A 479 16.44 21.54 30.56
C VAL A 479 15.84 22.01 31.89
N ALA A 480 15.33 21.08 32.70
CA ALA A 480 14.82 21.37 34.04
C ALA A 480 15.94 21.91 34.95
N ASP A 481 17.09 21.23 34.99
CA ASP A 481 18.24 21.66 35.78
C ASP A 481 18.82 22.97 35.25
N PHE A 482 18.90 23.13 33.92
CA PHE A 482 19.30 24.37 33.29
C PHE A 482 18.45 25.56 33.78
N MET A 483 17.12 25.39 33.86
CA MET A 483 16.21 26.42 34.34
C MET A 483 16.26 26.64 35.86
N ILE A 484 16.40 25.57 36.66
CA ILE A 484 16.48 25.64 38.12
C ILE A 484 17.76 26.34 38.57
N CYS A 485 18.88 25.92 37.99
CA CYS A 485 20.23 26.34 38.33
C CYS A 485 20.70 27.57 37.54
N ARG A 486 19.85 28.13 36.68
CA ARG A 486 20.15 29.29 35.84
C ARG A 486 21.46 29.14 35.04
N GLY A 487 21.62 27.99 34.38
CA GLY A 487 22.83 27.68 33.62
C GLY A 487 24.05 27.26 34.44
N GLN A 488 24.08 27.50 35.75
CA GLN A 488 25.22 27.17 36.61
C GLN A 488 24.91 25.97 37.52
N VAL A 489 25.37 24.77 37.15
CA VAL A 489 25.16 23.57 37.98
C VAL A 489 25.98 23.67 39.27
N PRO A 490 25.35 23.76 40.46
CA PRO A 490 26.09 23.84 41.71
C PRO A 490 26.87 22.56 42.01
N PRO A 491 28.00 22.62 42.74
CA PRO A 491 28.71 21.44 43.20
C PRO A 491 27.79 20.56 44.05
N GLY A 492 27.66 19.28 43.70
CA GLY A 492 26.80 18.32 44.41
C GLY A 492 25.32 18.35 44.01
N HIS A 493 24.94 19.11 42.98
CA HIS A 493 23.58 19.07 42.43
C HIS A 493 23.27 17.70 41.83
N GLN A 494 22.19 17.08 42.29
CA GLN A 494 21.64 15.87 41.66
C GLN A 494 20.66 16.28 40.56
N PRO A 495 20.80 15.74 39.33
CA PRO A 495 19.88 16.03 38.23
C PRO A 495 18.44 15.79 38.64
N CYS A 496 17.55 16.74 38.35
CA CYS A 496 16.11 16.57 38.60
C CYS A 496 15.48 15.46 37.72
N PHE A 497 16.19 15.03 36.68
CA PHE A 497 15.69 14.07 35.71
C PHE A 497 16.44 12.75 35.80
N ASP A 498 15.80 11.75 36.41
CA ASP A 498 16.24 10.36 36.36
C ASP A 498 15.10 9.51 35.78
N LEU A 499 15.23 9.15 34.50
CA LEU A 499 14.24 8.36 33.75
C LEU A 499 13.94 7.00 34.41
N THR A 500 14.85 6.50 35.23
CA THR A 500 14.72 5.19 35.87
C THR A 500 13.77 5.19 37.07
N ASN A 501 13.55 6.36 37.69
CA ASN A 501 12.89 6.44 39.01
C ASN A 501 11.44 6.98 38.98
N GLY A 502 10.86 7.14 37.78
CA GLY A 502 9.52 7.72 37.62
C GLY A 502 9.50 9.23 37.86
N PRO A 503 8.37 9.93 37.58
CA PRO A 503 8.31 11.37 37.74
C PRO A 503 8.61 11.73 39.20
N PRO A 504 9.59 12.60 39.48
CA PRO A 504 9.88 13.03 40.84
C PRO A 504 8.60 13.60 41.43
N SER A 505 8.22 13.10 42.61
CA SER A 505 7.11 13.62 43.38
C SER A 505 7.41 15.10 43.66
N MET A 506 6.87 15.98 42.83
CA MET A 506 6.91 17.42 43.09
C MET A 506 6.33 17.62 44.48
N PRO A 507 7.02 18.34 45.38
CA PRO A 507 6.53 18.56 46.74
C PRO A 507 5.14 19.16 46.61
N SER A 508 4.12 18.36 46.93
CA SER A 508 2.75 18.83 46.95
C SER A 508 2.76 20.04 47.85
N SER A 509 2.42 21.20 47.28
CA SER A 509 2.25 22.41 48.05
C SER A 509 1.18 22.08 49.08
N LYS A 510 1.61 21.81 50.32
CA LYS A 510 0.73 21.58 51.47
C LYS A 510 -0.17 22.80 51.54
N LYS A 511 -1.38 22.65 51.00
CA LYS A 511 -2.44 23.62 51.07
C LYS A 511 -2.67 23.80 52.57
N HIS A 512 -2.25 24.94 53.12
CA HIS A 512 -2.57 25.29 54.50
C HIS A 512 -4.09 25.26 54.61
N LYS A 513 -4.60 24.22 55.27
CA LYS A 513 -6.00 24.05 55.62
C LYS A 513 -6.31 25.11 56.67
N MET A 514 -6.76 26.28 56.22
CA MET A 514 -7.38 27.25 57.12
C MET A 514 -8.73 26.69 57.58
N ALA A 515 -8.97 26.87 58.87
CA ALA A 515 -10.01 26.24 59.67
C ALA A 515 -11.43 26.64 59.26
N ASP A 516 -12.35 25.76 59.65
CA ASP A 516 -13.81 25.82 59.48
C ASP A 516 -14.43 27.18 59.82
N GLY A 517 -15.28 27.66 58.91
CA GLY A 517 -16.29 28.68 59.15
C GLY A 517 -17.65 28.20 58.62
N PRO A 518 -18.77 28.44 59.34
CA PRO A 518 -20.01 27.73 59.13
C PRO A 518 -20.79 28.18 57.88
N SER A 519 -21.36 27.15 57.25
CA SER A 519 -22.36 27.11 56.18
C SER A 519 -23.22 28.36 55.93
N GLN A 520 -23.13 28.91 54.71
CA GLN A 520 -24.22 29.64 54.05
C GLN A 520 -24.88 28.76 52.97
N PRO A 521 -26.21 28.87 52.76
CA PRO A 521 -26.95 28.07 51.79
C PRO A 521 -26.69 28.54 50.34
N PRO A 522 -26.80 27.62 49.36
CA PRO A 522 -26.46 27.90 47.97
C PRO A 522 -27.53 28.77 47.27
N PRO A 523 -27.13 29.68 46.35
CA PRO A 523 -28.07 30.42 45.51
C PRO A 523 -28.63 29.55 44.37
N PRO A 524 -29.85 29.87 43.88
CA PRO A 524 -30.58 29.04 42.92
C PRO A 524 -29.94 29.03 41.52
N SER A 525 -29.93 27.84 40.94
CA SER A 525 -29.44 27.51 39.61
C SER A 525 -30.17 28.28 38.49
N LYS A 526 -29.41 28.97 37.65
CA LYS A 526 -29.89 29.58 36.40
C LYS A 526 -30.15 28.49 35.36
N LYS A 527 -31.39 28.48 34.87
CA LYS A 527 -31.91 27.71 33.72
C LYS A 527 -30.92 27.71 32.54
N GLN A 528 -30.46 26.53 32.15
CA GLN A 528 -29.87 26.29 30.82
C GLN A 528 -30.98 26.37 29.78
N LYS A 529 -30.82 27.30 28.84
CA LYS A 529 -31.67 27.50 27.67
C LYS A 529 -31.27 26.45 26.63
N SER A 530 -32.14 25.48 26.34
CA SER A 530 -31.95 24.55 25.23
C SER A 530 -31.97 25.33 23.92
N LYS A 531 -30.89 25.23 23.15
CA LYS A 531 -30.85 25.66 21.75
C LYS A 531 -31.32 24.47 20.93
N GLU A 532 -32.60 24.48 20.63
CA GLU A 532 -33.24 23.66 19.62
C GLU A 532 -32.78 24.20 18.26
N HIS A 533 -31.98 23.40 17.54
CA HIS A 533 -31.57 23.72 16.18
C HIS A 533 -32.61 23.09 15.25
N GLN A 534 -33.56 23.92 14.83
CA GLN A 534 -34.56 23.61 13.83
C GLN A 534 -33.88 23.74 12.45
N GLU A 535 -33.55 22.60 11.84
CA GLU A 535 -33.36 22.50 10.39
C GLU A 535 -34.72 22.74 9.75
N SER A 536 -34.87 23.87 9.06
CA SER A 536 -35.97 24.10 8.13
C SER A 536 -35.38 24.13 6.73
N GLU A 537 -35.76 23.11 5.97
CA GLU A 537 -35.81 23.11 4.51
C GLU A 537 -36.59 24.34 4.05
N LEU A 538 -36.05 25.09 3.09
CA LEU A 538 -36.78 25.95 2.15
C LEU A 538 -35.79 26.34 1.04
N GLU A 539 -35.83 25.62 -0.08
CA GLU A 539 -35.42 26.14 -1.40
C GLU A 539 -36.51 25.74 -2.43
N GLU A 540 -37.62 26.46 -2.38
CA GLU A 540 -38.26 27.01 -3.58
C GLU A 540 -37.63 28.40 -3.76
N GLY A 541 -37.19 28.91 -4.90
CA GLY A 541 -37.17 28.53 -6.30
C GLY A 541 -36.85 29.84 -7.05
N GLU A 542 -36.15 29.81 -8.18
CA GLU A 542 -36.27 30.92 -9.13
C GLU A 542 -35.98 30.45 -10.56
N VAL A 543 -37.07 30.41 -11.32
CA VAL A 543 -37.11 30.42 -12.79
C VAL A 543 -36.91 31.87 -13.21
N LEU A 544 -35.91 32.14 -14.05
CA LEU A 544 -35.90 33.31 -14.92
C LEU A 544 -35.48 32.88 -16.33
N GLU A 545 -36.18 33.48 -17.28
CA GLU A 545 -36.28 33.22 -18.72
C GLU A 545 -34.97 33.19 -19.51
#